data_AF-K8N395-F1
#
_entry.id   AF-K8N395-F1
#
_cell.length_a   1.000
_cell.length_b   1.000
_cell.length_c   1.000
_cell.angle_alpha   90.00
_cell.angle_beta   90.00
_cell.angle_gamma   90.00
#
_symmetry.space_group_name_H-M   'P 1'
#
loop_
_entity.id
_entity.type
_entity.pdbx_description
1 polymer ?
#
loop_
_entity_poly.entity_id
_entity_poly.type
_entity_poly.pdbx_seq_one_letter_code
_entity_poly.pdbx_strand_id
1 'polypeptide(L)'
;MYRGYAALVAGEPFPASEFEPLYCLATSRRANAAYVLSEEEVLAKYQHQFRVKKDMPAAFAELQGDYLYMLTTPSREELEQMIHDFGQRAE
;
A
#
# COMPACT_ATOMS: atom_id res chain seq x y z
N MET A 1 6.41 -12.70 -18.32
CA MET A 1 5.21 -13.49 -17.95
C MET A 1 5.12 -14.83 -18.69
N TYR A 2 4.99 -14.85 -20.03
CA TYR A 2 4.82 -16.10 -20.79
C TYR A 2 5.96 -17.12 -20.62
N ARG A 3 7.22 -16.67 -20.52
CA ARG A 3 8.39 -17.53 -20.26
C ARG A 3 8.30 -18.28 -18.92
N GLY A 4 7.83 -17.61 -17.87
CA GLY A 4 7.70 -18.24 -16.55
C GLY A 4 6.57 -19.26 -16.49
N TYR A 5 5.47 -19.00 -17.21
CA TYR A 5 4.40 -20.00 -17.37
C TYR A 5 4.89 -21.24 -18.13
N ALA A 6 5.62 -21.06 -19.22
CA ALA A 6 6.19 -22.16 -20.00
C ALA A 6 7.15 -23.02 -19.15
N ALA A 7 8.00 -22.40 -18.32
CA ALA A 7 8.90 -23.10 -17.40
C ALA A 7 8.12 -23.98 -16.40
N LEU A 8 7.07 -23.45 -15.77
CA LEU A 8 6.23 -24.22 -14.85
C LEU A 8 5.55 -25.41 -15.53
N VAL A 9 5.04 -25.23 -16.74
CA VAL A 9 4.43 -26.33 -17.53
C VAL A 9 5.47 -27.40 -17.89
N ALA A 10 6.72 -27.01 -18.10
CA ALA A 10 7.84 -27.91 -18.37
C ALA A 10 8.41 -28.59 -17.11
N GLY A 11 7.89 -28.30 -15.91
CA GLY A 11 8.43 -28.80 -14.64
C GLY A 11 9.70 -28.08 -14.16
N GLU A 12 10.06 -26.97 -14.79
CA GLU A 12 11.16 -26.10 -14.41
C GLU A 12 10.70 -25.06 -13.36
N PRO A 13 11.62 -24.55 -12.52
CA PRO A 13 11.29 -23.50 -11.57
C PRO A 13 10.91 -22.19 -12.27
N PHE A 14 10.05 -21.40 -11.64
CA PHE A 14 9.72 -20.07 -12.14
C PHE A 14 10.98 -19.18 -12.11
N PRO A 15 11.29 -18.45 -13.20
CA PRO A 15 12.49 -17.63 -13.25
C PRO A 15 12.45 -16.53 -12.18
N ALA A 16 13.59 -16.30 -11.54
CA ALA A 16 13.73 -15.19 -10.60
C ALA A 16 13.43 -13.85 -11.31
N SER A 17 12.79 -12.94 -10.58
CA SER A 17 12.54 -11.59 -11.08
C SER A 17 13.88 -10.85 -11.24
N GLU A 18 14.08 -10.22 -12.40
CA GLU A 18 15.20 -9.30 -12.64
C GLU A 18 14.93 -7.89 -12.06
N PHE A 19 13.72 -7.66 -11.56
CA PHE A 19 13.33 -6.40 -10.94
C PHE A 19 13.54 -6.45 -9.43
N GLU A 20 14.03 -5.34 -8.89
CA GLU A 20 14.09 -5.09 -7.46
C GLU A 20 12.69 -5.23 -6.82
N PRO A 21 12.58 -5.79 -5.60
CA PRO A 21 11.31 -5.91 -4.91
C PRO A 21 10.67 -4.53 -4.74
N LEU A 22 9.46 -4.35 -5.27
CA LEU A 22 8.66 -3.16 -5.04
C LEU A 22 7.42 -3.56 -4.27
N TYR A 23 7.38 -3.19 -2.99
CA TYR A 23 6.23 -3.39 -2.13
C TYR A 23 5.21 -2.28 -2.37
N CYS A 24 3.93 -2.66 -2.37
CA CYS A 24 2.81 -1.72 -2.47
C CYS A 24 1.95 -1.84 -1.22
N LEU A 25 1.71 -0.72 -0.55
CA LEU A 25 0.75 -0.59 0.53
C LEU A 25 -0.52 0.06 -0.02
N ALA A 26 -1.63 -0.67 0.05
CA ALA A 26 -2.97 -0.10 -0.12
C ALA A 26 -3.64 -0.07 1.25
N THR A 27 -3.87 1.13 1.78
CA THR A 27 -4.45 1.32 3.11
C THR A 27 -5.55 2.36 3.07
N SER A 28 -6.56 2.22 3.92
CA SER A 28 -7.68 3.14 3.97
C SER A 28 -7.85 3.79 5.34
N ARG A 29 -8.36 5.02 5.33
CA ARG A 29 -8.72 5.76 6.55
C ARG A 29 -10.18 6.21 6.50
N ARG A 30 -10.78 6.35 7.69
CA ARG A 30 -12.12 6.91 7.86
C ARG A 30 -12.04 8.38 8.22
N ALA A 31 -12.92 9.20 7.65
CA ALA A 31 -12.98 10.63 7.93
C ALA A 31 -13.39 10.95 9.37
N ASN A 32 -14.14 10.04 10.01
CA ASN A 32 -14.66 10.20 11.37
C ASN A 32 -13.76 9.59 12.47
N ALA A 33 -12.58 9.06 12.13
CA ALA A 33 -11.66 8.48 13.09
C ALA A 33 -10.47 9.41 13.34
N ALA A 34 -10.11 9.59 14.61
CA ALA A 34 -8.89 10.29 14.98
C ALA A 34 -7.68 9.35 14.82
N TYR A 35 -6.66 9.82 14.11
CA TYR A 35 -5.38 9.11 13.93
C TYR A 35 -4.28 9.88 14.65
N VAL A 36 -3.26 9.15 15.14
CA VAL A 36 -2.12 9.76 15.85
C VAL A 36 -1.39 10.75 14.96
N LEU A 37 -1.20 10.37 13.68
CA LEU A 37 -0.63 11.23 12.66
C LEU A 37 -1.75 11.74 11.74
N SER A 38 -1.82 13.07 11.62
CA SER A 38 -2.72 13.72 10.68
C SER A 38 -2.43 13.29 9.23
N GLU A 39 -3.40 13.48 8.35
CA GLU A 39 -3.20 13.15 6.93
C GLU A 39 -2.02 13.93 6.33
N GLU A 40 -1.89 15.22 6.67
CA GLU A 40 -0.82 16.08 6.18
C GLU A 40 0.56 15.61 6.64
N GLU A 41 0.70 15.21 7.91
CA GLU A 41 1.97 14.69 8.45
C GLU A 41 2.42 13.41 7.76
N VAL A 42 1.50 12.48 7.53
CA VAL A 42 1.82 11.20 6.88
C VAL A 42 2.13 11.42 5.40
N LEU A 43 1.38 12.28 4.70
CA LEU A 43 1.65 12.61 3.30
C LEU A 43 2.98 13.35 3.14
N ALA A 44 3.33 14.24 4.06
CA ALA A 44 4.63 14.91 4.06
C ALA A 44 5.77 13.91 4.33
N LYS A 45 5.61 13.02 5.32
CA LYS A 45 6.61 12.00 5.67
C LYS A 45 6.89 11.04 4.51
N TYR A 46 5.87 10.67 3.75
CA TYR A 46 5.96 9.67 2.68
C TYR A 46 5.74 10.23 1.26
N GLN A 47 5.97 11.53 1.06
CA GLN A 47 5.68 12.23 -0.19
C GLN A 47 6.27 11.53 -1.43
N HIS A 48 7.49 11.00 -1.32
CA HIS A 48 8.19 10.34 -2.43
C HIS A 48 7.66 8.93 -2.72
N GLN A 49 7.08 8.26 -1.73
CA GLN A 49 6.51 6.91 -1.86
C GLN A 49 5.03 6.96 -2.21
N PHE A 50 4.39 8.11 -2.04
CA PHE A 50 2.98 8.31 -2.32
C PHE A 50 2.68 8.21 -3.82
N ARG A 51 1.70 7.37 -4.19
CA ARG A 51 1.29 7.18 -5.58
C ARG A 51 -0.07 7.77 -5.87
N VAL A 52 -1.06 7.49 -5.01
CA VAL A 52 -2.41 7.98 -5.22
C VAL A 52 -3.19 8.06 -3.92
N LYS A 53 -3.98 9.13 -3.79
CA LYS A 53 -5.12 9.25 -2.87
C LYS A 53 -6.38 9.12 -3.71
N LYS A 54 -7.32 8.29 -3.26
CA LYS A 54 -8.64 8.20 -3.90
C LYS A 54 -9.73 8.29 -2.86
N ASP A 55 -10.63 9.24 -3.04
CA ASP A 55 -11.87 9.34 -2.28
C ASP A 55 -12.80 8.19 -2.69
N MET A 56 -13.29 7.45 -1.70
CA MET A 56 -14.22 6.36 -1.94
C MET A 56 -15.64 6.92 -2.12
N PRO A 57 -16.39 6.43 -3.13
CA PRO A 57 -17.80 6.76 -3.25
C PRO A 57 -18.55 6.35 -1.97
N ALA A 58 -19.51 7.16 -1.54
CA ALA A 58 -20.26 6.95 -0.29
C ALA A 58 -20.85 5.53 -0.16
N ALA A 59 -21.29 4.93 -1.27
CA ALA A 59 -21.80 3.56 -1.30
C ALA A 59 -20.79 2.48 -0.87
N PHE A 60 -19.48 2.78 -0.94
CA PHE A 60 -18.40 1.87 -0.54
C PHE A 60 -17.66 2.31 0.73
N ALA A 61 -17.85 3.56 1.16
CA ALA A 61 -17.15 4.16 2.29
C ALA A 61 -17.44 3.43 3.63
N GLU A 62 -18.68 2.96 3.83
CA GLU A 62 -19.03 2.22 5.05
C GLU A 62 -18.18 0.95 5.25
N LEU A 63 -17.85 0.25 4.17
CA LEU A 63 -17.09 -1.00 4.16
C LEU A 63 -15.58 -0.76 4.05
N GLN A 64 -15.16 0.11 3.13
CA GLN A 64 -13.74 0.24 2.74
C GLN A 64 -13.03 1.42 3.40
N GLY A 65 -13.76 2.31 4.09
CA GLY A 65 -13.26 3.61 4.54
C GLY A 65 -13.42 4.70 3.49
N ASP A 66 -13.33 5.95 3.94
CA ASP A 66 -13.61 7.13 3.10
C ASP A 66 -12.47 7.46 2.13
N TYR A 67 -11.23 7.13 2.51
CA TYR A 67 -10.04 7.44 1.72
C TYR A 67 -9.18 6.20 1.51
N LEU A 68 -8.72 5.99 0.28
CA LEU A 68 -7.74 4.98 -0.08
C LEU A 68 -6.41 5.66 -0.42
N TYR A 69 -5.35 5.16 0.20
CA TYR A 69 -3.97 5.59 -0.03
C TYR A 69 -3.18 4.44 -0.61
N MET A 70 -2.42 4.72 -1.67
CA MET A 70 -1.45 3.78 -2.22
C MET A 70 -0.05 4.35 -2.14
N LEU A 71 0.86 3.58 -1.53
CA LEU A 71 2.28 3.90 -1.40
C LEU A 71 3.11 2.75 -1.93
N THR A 72 4.29 3.06 -2.47
CA THR A 72 5.24 2.05 -2.91
C THR A 72 6.61 2.27 -2.28
N THR A 73 7.21 1.22 -1.75
CA THR A 73 8.59 1.25 -1.22
C THR A 73 9.35 0.01 -1.67
N PRO A 74 10.66 0.11 -1.95
CA PRO A 74 11.51 -1.05 -2.16
C PRO A 74 11.90 -1.75 -0.84
N SER A 75 11.69 -1.12 0.33
CA SER A 75 12.10 -1.64 1.63
C SER A 75 10.92 -2.24 2.40
N ARG A 76 11.13 -3.46 2.92
CA ARG A 76 10.15 -4.12 3.78
C ARG A 76 10.02 -3.46 5.15
N GLU A 77 11.12 -2.96 5.71
CA GLU A 77 11.10 -2.26 7.00
C GLU A 77 10.31 -0.95 6.90
N GLU A 78 10.48 -0.21 5.81
CA GLU A 78 9.69 0.99 5.54
C GLU A 78 8.21 0.68 5.37
N LEU A 79 7.87 -0.44 4.71
CA LEU A 79 6.49 -0.89 4.56
C LEU A 79 5.83 -1.13 5.93
N GLU A 80 6.52 -1.83 6.83
CA GLU A 80 6.01 -2.10 8.18
C GLU A 80 5.81 -0.81 8.97
N GLN A 81 6.74 0.16 8.85
CA GLN A 81 6.57 1.48 9.45
C GLN A 81 5.38 2.24 8.85
N MET A 82 5.19 2.21 7.54
CA MET A 82 4.03 2.84 6.88
C MET A 82 2.72 2.22 7.37
N ILE A 83 2.64 0.89 7.51
CA ILE A 83 1.45 0.21 8.04
C ILE A 83 1.13 0.72 9.44
N HIS A 84 2.14 0.85 10.30
CA HIS A 84 1.99 1.34 11.66
C HIS A 84 1.49 2.79 11.69
N ASP A 85 2.16 3.69 10.98
CA ASP A 85 1.86 5.12 10.93
C ASP A 85 0.47 5.39 10.34
N PHE A 86 0.07 4.66 9.30
CA PHE A 86 -1.27 4.81 8.71
C PHE A 86 -2.37 4.22 9.61
N GLY A 87 -2.08 3.14 10.34
CA GLY A 87 -3.06 2.39 11.13
C GLY A 87 -3.28 2.87 12.55
N GLN A 88 -2.36 3.64 13.15
CA GLN A 88 -2.47 4.10 14.54
C GLN A 88 -3.61 5.12 14.72
N ARG A 89 -4.63 4.72 15.49
CA ARG A 89 -5.72 5.58 15.93
C ARG A 89 -5.33 6.31 17.21
N ALA A 90 -5.70 7.59 17.31
CA ALA A 90 -5.61 8.33 18.55
C ALA A 90 -6.78 7.88 19.45
N GLU A 91 -6.47 7.44 20.68
CA GLU A 91 -7.46 7.05 21.68
C GLU A 91 -8.27 8.24 22.21
#